data_AF-A0A2G5I5Z8-F1
#
_entry.id   AF-A0A2G5I5Z8-F1
#
_cell.length_a   1.000
_cell.length_b   1.000
_cell.length_c   1.000
_cell.angle_alpha   90.00
_cell.angle_beta   90.00
_cell.angle_gamma   90.00
#
_symmetry.space_group_name_H-M   'P 1'
#
loop_
_entity.id
_entity.type
_entity.pdbx_description
1 polymer ?
#
loop_
_entity_poly.entity_id
_entity_poly.type
_entity_poly.pdbx_seq_one_letter_code
_entity_poly.pdbx_strand_id
1 'polypeptide(L)'
;MDLLWQQPRRNTLVSWPKDVDQRLDILVRVAVAAGEQTSRSQILAALVATAEANPDAVAELLHAYRRLASDALAADNERPDLPTVRVPGPTRAQ
;
A
#
# COMPACT_ATOMS: atom_id res chain seq x y z
N MET A 1 10.32 -18.03 17.17
CA MET A 1 9.06 -17.29 16.97
C MET A 1 8.92 -17.07 15.48
N ASP A 2 7.79 -17.45 14.90
CA ASP A 2 7.56 -17.29 13.47
C ASP A 2 6.97 -15.91 13.20
N LEU A 3 7.49 -15.21 12.19
CA LEU A 3 7.06 -13.86 11.85
C LEU A 3 5.85 -13.90 10.90
N LEU A 4 4.85 -13.05 11.15
CA LEU A 4 3.60 -13.03 10.36
C LEU A 4 3.85 -12.80 8.86
N TRP A 5 4.82 -11.95 8.50
CA TRP A 5 5.14 -11.66 7.10
C TRP A 5 5.84 -12.83 6.36
N GLN A 6 6.25 -13.86 7.09
CA GLN A 6 6.88 -15.09 6.59
C GLN A 6 5.88 -16.27 6.49
N GLN A 7 4.64 -16.09 6.93
CA GLN A 7 3.60 -17.12 6.88
C GLN A 7 3.13 -17.42 5.44
N PRO A 8 2.49 -18.57 5.20
CA PRO A 8 1.92 -18.92 3.89
C PRO A 8 1.01 -17.81 3.34
N ARG A 9 1.26 -17.42 2.09
CA ARG A 9 0.56 -16.30 1.44
C ARG A 9 -0.65 -16.78 0.68
N ARG A 10 -1.73 -16.00 0.73
CA ARG A 10 -2.88 -16.11 -0.19
C ARG A 10 -2.87 -14.93 -1.14
N ASN A 11 -3.10 -15.20 -2.43
CA ASN A 11 -3.25 -14.15 -3.43
C ASN A 11 -4.63 -13.51 -3.28
N THR A 12 -4.69 -12.19 -3.32
CA THR A 12 -5.93 -11.41 -3.30
C THR A 12 -6.00 -10.51 -4.53
N LEU A 13 -7.19 -10.41 -5.12
CA LEU A 13 -7.48 -9.48 -6.22
C LEU A 13 -8.31 -8.32 -5.64
N VAL A 14 -7.77 -7.11 -5.71
CA VAL A 14 -8.39 -5.90 -5.16
C VAL A 14 -8.57 -4.88 -6.29
N SER A 15 -9.74 -4.25 -6.34
CA SER A 15 -10.06 -3.16 -7.27
C SER A 15 -10.27 -1.86 -6.51
N TRP A 16 -9.60 -0.79 -6.93
CA TRP A 16 -9.70 0.56 -6.33
C TRP A 16 -9.44 1.64 -7.39
N PRO A 17 -9.68 2.94 -7.07
CA PRO A 17 -9.30 4.04 -7.96
C PRO A 17 -7.79 4.04 -8.27
N LYS A 18 -7.43 4.50 -9.48
CA LYS A 18 -6.03 4.56 -9.94
C LYS A 18 -5.12 5.32 -8.97
N ASP A 19 -5.61 6.41 -8.39
CA ASP A 19 -4.79 7.26 -7.53
C ASP A 19 -4.47 6.60 -6.19
N VAL A 20 -5.35 5.69 -5.72
CA VAL A 20 -5.08 4.82 -4.56
C VAL A 20 -4.00 3.79 -4.91
N ASP A 21 -4.06 3.23 -6.12
CA ASP A 21 -3.05 2.30 -6.62
C ASP A 21 -1.65 2.94 -6.68
N GLN A 22 -1.58 4.15 -7.24
CA GLN A 22 -0.36 4.95 -7.31
C GLN A 22 0.14 5.32 -5.92
N ARG A 23 -0.76 5.67 -5.00
CA ARG A 23 -0.41 5.97 -3.61
C ARG A 23 0.30 4.78 -2.95
N LEU A 24 -0.12 3.55 -3.24
CA LEU A 24 0.57 2.36 -2.73
C LEU A 24 2.01 2.24 -3.24
N ASP A 25 2.28 2.58 -4.51
CA ASP A 25 3.65 2.64 -5.05
C ASP A 25 4.48 3.72 -4.35
N ILE A 26 3.88 4.88 -4.06
CA ILE A 26 4.53 5.95 -3.31
C ILE A 26 4.92 5.46 -1.91
N LEU A 27 4.04 4.73 -1.21
CA LEU A 27 4.37 4.16 0.11
C LEU A 27 5.55 3.18 0.05
N VAL A 28 5.66 2.37 -1.01
CA VAL A 28 6.84 1.51 -1.22
C VAL A 28 8.09 2.36 -1.42
N ARG A 29 8.03 3.42 -2.23
CA ARG A 29 9.17 4.34 -2.44
C ARG A 29 9.59 5.03 -1.14
N VAL A 30 8.63 5.43 -0.30
CA VAL A 30 8.88 6.01 1.03
C VAL A 30 9.62 5.00 1.92
N ALA A 31 9.16 3.76 1.98
CA ALA A 31 9.82 2.71 2.75
C ALA A 31 11.26 2.45 2.25
N VAL A 32 11.46 2.38 0.93
CA VAL A 32 12.80 2.23 0.33
C VAL A 32 13.71 3.41 0.67
N ALA A 33 13.18 4.64 0.65
CA ALA A 33 13.94 5.82 1.06
C ALA A 33 14.37 5.76 2.54
N ALA A 34 13.59 5.07 3.39
CA ALA A 34 13.93 4.79 4.78
C ALA A 34 14.88 3.59 4.97
N GLY A 35 15.34 2.95 3.88
CA GLY A 35 16.23 1.80 3.91
C GLY A 35 15.52 0.44 4.03
N GLU A 36 14.19 0.41 3.98
CA GLU A 36 13.41 -0.82 4.09
C GLU A 36 13.28 -1.54 2.74
N GLN A 37 13.62 -2.83 2.71
CA GLN A 37 13.37 -3.68 1.55
C GLN A 37 11.95 -4.26 1.63
N THR A 38 11.03 -3.72 0.85
CA THR A 38 9.61 -4.10 0.91
C THR A 38 8.95 -4.23 -0.46
N SER A 39 7.71 -4.71 -0.49
CA SER A 39 6.88 -4.84 -1.68
C SER A 39 5.49 -4.22 -1.45
N ARG A 40 4.73 -4.00 -2.54
CA ARG A 40 3.34 -3.55 -2.47
C ARG A 40 2.48 -4.43 -1.56
N SER A 41 2.65 -5.76 -1.64
CA SER A 41 1.88 -6.69 -0.82
C SER A 41 2.29 -6.63 0.66
N GLN A 42 3.56 -6.37 0.96
CA GLN A 42 4.01 -6.18 2.34
C GLN A 42 3.51 -4.86 2.92
N ILE A 43 3.52 -3.75 2.15
CA ILE A 43 2.91 -2.49 2.58
C ILE A 43 1.42 -2.67 2.84
N LEU A 44 0.68 -3.28 1.91
CA LEU A 44 -0.75 -3.54 2.11
C LEU A 44 -1.01 -4.43 3.33
N ALA A 45 -0.24 -5.51 3.49
CA ALA A 45 -0.34 -6.38 4.65
C ALA A 45 -0.03 -5.65 5.96
N ALA A 46 0.97 -4.77 5.97
CA ALA A 46 1.29 -3.95 7.13
C ALA A 46 0.14 -3.01 7.48
N LEU A 47 -0.43 -2.29 6.50
CA LEU A 47 -1.58 -1.41 6.72
C LEU A 47 -2.78 -2.16 7.31
N VAL A 48 -3.10 -3.34 6.78
CA VAL A 48 -4.19 -4.20 7.29
C VAL A 48 -3.87 -4.73 8.68
N ALA A 49 -2.63 -5.18 8.93
CA ALA A 49 -2.22 -5.72 10.22
C ALA A 49 -2.19 -4.68 11.34
N THR A 50 -1.96 -3.40 11.01
CA THR A 50 -1.95 -2.29 11.97
C THR A 50 -3.30 -1.59 12.11
N ALA A 51 -4.28 -1.90 11.28
CA ALA A 51 -5.59 -1.28 11.36
C ALA A 51 -6.28 -1.65 12.70
N GLU A 52 -6.87 -0.66 13.37
CA GLU A 52 -7.62 -0.90 14.59
C GLU A 52 -8.89 -1.72 14.29
N ALA A 53 -9.03 -2.89 14.92
CA ALA A 53 -10.17 -3.80 14.72
C ALA A 53 -11.38 -3.41 15.59
N ASN A 54 -11.68 -2.12 15.67
CA ASN A 54 -12.81 -1.54 16.39
C ASN A 54 -13.88 -1.08 15.38
N PRO A 55 -15.17 -1.45 15.57
CA PRO A 55 -16.26 -1.03 14.68
C PRO A 55 -16.29 0.48 14.38
N ASP A 56 -16.12 1.32 15.40
CA ASP A 56 -16.22 2.78 15.24
C ASP A 56 -15.03 3.34 14.45
N ALA A 57 -13.82 2.83 14.72
CA ALA A 57 -12.61 3.21 14.00
C ALA A 57 -12.70 2.84 12.50
N VAL A 58 -13.23 1.65 12.19
CA VAL A 58 -13.43 1.20 10.81
C VAL A 58 -14.51 2.04 10.11
N ALA A 59 -15.60 2.38 10.79
CA ALA A 59 -16.64 3.26 10.24
C ALA A 59 -16.07 4.64 9.89
N GLU A 60 -15.32 5.26 10.80
CA GLU A 60 -14.67 6.56 10.55
C GLU A 60 -13.67 6.50 9.39
N LEU A 61 -12.87 5.43 9.30
CA LEU A 61 -11.96 5.22 8.16
C LEU A 61 -12.72 5.18 6.83
N LEU A 62 -13.86 4.47 6.78
CA LEU A 62 -14.69 4.41 5.58
C LEU A 62 -15.34 5.75 5.26
N HIS A 63 -15.81 6.50 6.26
CA HIS A 63 -16.38 7.83 6.07
C HIS A 63 -15.35 8.84 5.59
N ALA A 64 -14.12 8.78 6.10
CA ALA A 64 -13.02 9.60 5.61
C ALA A 64 -12.71 9.29 4.15
N TYR A 65 -12.53 8.00 3.80
CA TYR A 65 -12.27 7.59 2.42
C TYR A 65 -13.36 8.03 1.44
N ARG A 66 -14.63 7.83 1.79
CA ARG A 66 -15.79 8.18 0.93
C ARG A 66 -16.01 9.68 0.75
N ARG A 67 -15.37 10.53 1.56
CA ARG A 67 -15.43 11.99 1.46
C ARG A 67 -14.26 12.60 0.67
N LEU A 68 -13.26 11.79 0.29
CA LEU A 68 -12.13 12.30 -0.50
C LEU A 68 -12.63 12.80 -1.86
N ALA A 69 -12.17 13.99 -2.24
CA ALA A 69 -12.33 14.50 -3.59
C ALA A 69 -11.50 13.67 -4.58
N SER A 70 -11.88 13.68 -5.86
CA SER A 70 -11.22 12.88 -6.89
C SER A 70 -9.74 13.21 -7.08
N ASP A 71 -9.30 14.40 -6.70
CA ASP A 71 -7.93 14.90 -6.81
C ASP A 71 -7.18 14.90 -5.46
N ALA A 72 -7.78 14.40 -4.38
CA ALA A 72 -7.25 14.51 -3.02
C ALA A 72 -5.86 13.86 -2.83
N LEU A 73 -5.48 12.93 -3.71
CA LEU A 73 -4.18 12.24 -3.67
C LEU A 73 -3.19 12.75 -4.74
N ALA A 74 -3.60 13.66 -5.63
CA ALA A 74 -2.83 14.01 -6.82
C ALA A 74 -1.48 14.66 -6.47
N ALA A 75 -1.49 15.78 -5.73
CA ALA A 75 -0.27 16.49 -5.33
C ALA A 75 0.68 15.60 -4.51
N ASP A 76 0.07 14.80 -3.65
CA ASP A 76 0.72 13.91 -2.71
C ASP A 76 1.37 12.69 -3.40
N ASN A 77 0.98 12.41 -4.64
CA ASN A 77 1.51 11.34 -5.47
C ASN A 77 2.65 11.79 -6.41
N GLU A 78 2.89 13.09 -6.57
CA GLU A 78 3.92 13.61 -7.49
C GLU A 78 5.35 13.49 -6.98
N ARG A 79 5.54 13.06 -5.72
CA ARG A 79 6.81 12.90 -4.97
C ARG A 79 8.05 12.65 -5.84
N PRO A 80 8.72 13.71 -6.34
CA PRO A 80 9.91 13.58 -7.19
C PRO A 80 11.18 13.40 -6.35
N ASP A 81 11.09 13.71 -5.05
CA ASP A 81 12.12 13.58 -4.04
C ASP A 81 12.43 12.11 -3.68
N LEU A 82 11.49 11.21 -3.93
CA LEU A 82 11.62 9.80 -3.58
C LEU A 82 12.38 9.01 -4.68
N PRO A 83 13.13 7.95 -4.31
CA PRO A 83 13.80 7.11 -5.29
C PRO A 83 12.80 6.39 -6.20
N THR A 84 13.18 6.18 -7.47
CA THR A 84 12.41 5.34 -8.38
C THR A 84 12.67 3.87 -8.05
N VAL A 85 11.63 3.15 -7.62
CA VAL A 85 11.71 1.71 -7.40
C VAL A 85 11.49 1.01 -8.74
N ARG A 86 12.50 0.28 -9.23
CA ARG A 86 12.32 -0.58 -10.40
C ARG A 86 11.44 -1.76 -10.00
N VAL A 87 10.23 -1.82 -10.55
CA VAL A 87 9.42 -3.03 -10.49
C VAL A 87 10.11 -4.05 -11.39
N PRO A 88 10.56 -5.21 -10.88
CA PRO A 88 11.02 -6.29 -11.74
C PRO A 88 9.88 -6.63 -12.69
N GLY A 89 10.15 -6.63 -14.01
CA GLY A 89 9.15 -7.03 -15.01
C GLY A 89 8.59 -8.42 -14.69
N PRO A 90 7.39 -8.76 -15.19
CA PRO A 90 6.75 -10.03 -14.88
C PRO A 90 7.69 -11.20 -15.21
N THR A 91 8.18 -11.87 -14.16
CA THR A 91 8.94 -13.11 -14.32
C THR A 91 7.96 -14.13 -14.88
N ARG A 92 8.14 -14.53 -16.15
CA ARG A 92 7.50 -15.75 -16.67
C ARG A 92 8.02 -16.91 -15.84
N ALA A 93 7.24 -17.36 -14.86
CA ALA A 93 7.37 -18.70 -14.33
C ALA A 93 6.91 -19.65 -15.46
N GLN A 94 7.86 -20.38 -16.04
CA GLN A 94 7.61 -21.61 -16.79
C GLN A 94 7.35 -22.74 -15.80
#